data_AF-A0A094XAR4-F1
#
_entry.id   AF-A0A094XAR4-F1
#
_cell.length_a   1.000
_cell.length_b   1.000
_cell.length_c   1.000
_cell.angle_alpha   90.00
_cell.angle_beta   90.00
_cell.angle_gamma   90.00
#
_symmetry.space_group_name_H-M   'P 1'
#
loop_
_entity.id
_entity.type
_entity.pdbx_description
1 polymer ?
#
loop_
_entity_poly.entity_id
_entity_poly.type
_entity_poly.pdbx_seq_one_letter_code
_entity_poly.pdbx_strand_id
1 'polypeptide(L)'
;MKNQFIKAALSLILFIFMFHSTGYANSSWQWLTSSPKEMLPLAIILTLCFEIISILFLGKLVKNYSIKVIAALIITLANIVSFLFPYIFRAIEFQAVSGGWAYAWYDAFAAGPYYIVLTGYLFLTLCIEVPIIYFLLKNYSKSRRFLLGVVISVNVMTTLIVAIMERIMFYGHW
;
A
#
# COMPACT_ATOMS: atom_id res chain seq x y z
N MET A 1 -19.90 16.53 -4.85
CA MET A 1 -18.73 15.73 -4.40
C MET A 1 -19.04 14.25 -4.23
N LYS A 2 -20.10 13.84 -3.51
CA LYS A 2 -20.48 12.41 -3.32
C LYS A 2 -20.64 11.65 -4.66
N ASN A 3 -21.28 12.28 -5.65
CA ASN A 3 -21.47 11.67 -6.98
C ASN A 3 -20.18 11.54 -7.80
N GLN A 4 -19.16 12.37 -7.58
CA GLN A 4 -17.90 12.25 -8.32
C GLN A 4 -17.04 11.11 -7.77
N PHE A 5 -17.06 10.91 -6.44
CA PHE A 5 -16.41 9.76 -5.81
C PHE A 5 -17.05 8.44 -6.25
N ILE A 6 -18.39 8.38 -6.30
CA ILE A 6 -19.12 7.21 -6.79
C ILE A 6 -18.81 6.94 -8.27
N LYS A 7 -18.73 7.99 -9.11
CA LYS A 7 -18.35 7.84 -10.52
C LYS A 7 -16.92 7.35 -10.71
N ALA A 8 -15.96 7.87 -9.93
CA ALA A 8 -14.58 7.41 -9.96
C ALA A 8 -14.44 5.96 -9.49
N ALA A 9 -15.14 5.58 -8.41
CA ALA A 9 -15.17 4.21 -7.92
C ALA A 9 -15.82 3.26 -8.95
N LEU A 10 -16.95 3.64 -9.56
CA LEU A 10 -17.59 2.86 -10.62
C LEU A 10 -16.70 2.73 -11.86
N SER A 11 -16.02 3.81 -12.26
CA SER A 11 -15.06 3.79 -13.36
C SER A 11 -13.89 2.85 -13.09
N LEU A 12 -13.37 2.85 -11.86
CA LEU A 12 -12.29 1.96 -11.45
C LEU A 12 -12.77 0.50 -11.44
N ILE A 13 -13.96 0.23 -10.91
CA ILE A 13 -14.57 -1.10 -10.92
C ILE A 13 -14.77 -1.60 -12.36
N LEU A 14 -15.32 -0.77 -13.25
CA LEU A 14 -15.50 -1.09 -14.68
C LEU A 14 -14.16 -1.34 -15.38
N PHE A 15 -13.13 -0.56 -15.06
CA PHE A 15 -11.78 -0.77 -15.58
C PHE A 15 -11.21 -2.12 -15.12
N ILE A 16 -11.38 -2.48 -13.84
CA ILE A 16 -10.94 -3.78 -13.30
C ILE A 16 -11.65 -4.95 -13.99
N PHE A 17 -12.96 -4.83 -14.24
CA PHE A 17 -13.73 -5.86 -14.97
C PHE A 17 -13.26 -6.05 -16.42
N MET A 18 -12.68 -5.04 -17.05
CA MET A 18 -12.13 -5.15 -18.42
C MET A 18 -10.82 -5.96 -18.48
N PHE A 19 -10.15 -6.19 -17.35
CA PHE A 19 -8.93 -7.00 -17.24
C PHE A 19 -9.18 -8.35 -16.55
N HIS A 20 -10.34 -8.98 -16.81
CA HIS A 20 -10.66 -10.27 -16.21
C HIS A 20 -9.80 -11.40 -16.82
N SER A 21 -8.86 -11.93 -16.04
CA SER A 21 -8.16 -13.19 -16.31
C SER A 21 -8.72 -14.29 -15.41
N THR A 22 -9.04 -15.46 -15.97
CA THR A 22 -9.57 -16.62 -15.22
C THR A 22 -8.45 -17.28 -14.40
N GLY A 23 -8.44 -17.05 -13.09
CA GLY A 23 -7.55 -17.74 -12.14
C GLY A 23 -8.23 -18.95 -11.48
N TYR A 24 -7.73 -20.16 -11.74
CA TYR A 24 -8.19 -21.45 -11.20
C TYR A 24 -7.75 -21.76 -9.75
N ALA A 25 -8.51 -21.48 -8.70
CA ALA A 25 -8.14 -21.77 -7.30
C ALA A 25 -7.48 -23.15 -6.99
N ASN A 26 -6.17 -23.19 -6.72
CA ASN A 26 -5.34 -24.33 -6.28
C ASN A 26 -4.15 -23.92 -5.33
N SER A 27 -4.15 -24.39 -4.10
CA SER A 27 -3.53 -23.75 -2.91
C SER A 27 -2.00 -23.51 -2.82
N SER A 28 -1.21 -23.44 -3.89
CA SER A 28 0.24 -23.17 -3.82
C SER A 28 0.67 -22.07 -4.80
N TRP A 29 0.70 -20.82 -4.31
CA TRP A 29 1.26 -19.69 -5.05
C TRP A 29 2.78 -19.84 -5.17
N GLN A 30 3.25 -20.33 -6.30
CA GLN A 30 4.67 -20.33 -6.67
C GLN A 30 4.87 -19.41 -7.87
N TRP A 31 5.83 -18.50 -7.77
CA TRP A 31 6.20 -17.59 -8.84
C TRP A 31 6.96 -18.36 -9.93
N LEU A 32 6.34 -18.53 -11.11
CA LEU A 32 6.91 -19.38 -12.17
C LEU A 32 7.80 -18.63 -13.17
N THR A 33 7.65 -17.30 -13.30
CA THR A 33 8.27 -16.54 -14.40
C THR A 33 9.24 -15.44 -13.95
N SER A 34 9.05 -14.84 -12.77
CA SER A 34 9.91 -13.75 -12.26
C SER A 34 9.65 -13.45 -10.78
N SER A 35 10.65 -12.90 -10.10
CA SER A 35 10.57 -12.57 -8.67
C SER A 35 9.69 -11.33 -8.46
N PRO A 36 8.69 -11.33 -7.55
CA PRO A 36 7.86 -10.14 -7.31
C PRO A 36 8.64 -8.95 -6.73
N LYS A 37 9.89 -9.18 -6.32
CA LYS A 37 10.83 -8.11 -5.94
C LYS A 37 11.06 -7.11 -7.06
N GLU A 38 10.96 -7.53 -8.32
CA GLU A 38 11.15 -6.64 -9.48
C GLU A 38 10.03 -5.61 -9.61
N MET A 39 8.83 -5.93 -9.14
CA MET A 39 7.68 -5.01 -9.14
C MET A 39 7.58 -4.14 -7.90
N LEU A 40 8.34 -4.45 -6.85
CA LEU A 40 8.32 -3.71 -5.59
C LEU A 40 8.59 -2.20 -5.77
N PRO A 41 9.60 -1.76 -6.55
CA PRO A 41 9.83 -0.32 -6.75
C PRO A 41 8.66 0.36 -7.43
N LEU A 42 8.05 -0.29 -8.43
CA LEU A 42 6.90 0.24 -9.14
C LEU A 42 5.68 0.34 -8.22
N ALA A 43 5.42 -0.71 -7.43
CA ALA A 43 4.33 -0.73 -6.46
C ALA A 43 4.48 0.38 -5.40
N ILE A 44 5.70 0.59 -4.87
CA ILE A 44 6.00 1.68 -3.93
C ILE A 44 5.69 3.04 -4.57
N ILE A 45 6.21 3.28 -5.78
CA ILE A 45 6.07 4.58 -6.45
C ILE A 45 4.60 4.86 -6.76
N LEU A 46 3.87 3.88 -7.31
CA LEU A 46 2.45 4.03 -7.65
C LEU A 46 1.59 4.24 -6.42
N THR A 47 1.83 3.47 -5.36
CA THR A 47 1.14 3.63 -4.06
C THR A 47 1.37 5.04 -3.57
N LEU A 48 2.63 5.45 -3.38
CA LEU A 48 2.98 6.75 -2.85
C LEU A 48 2.39 7.91 -3.66
N CYS A 49 2.48 7.84 -4.99
CA CYS A 49 1.91 8.86 -5.87
C CYS A 49 0.40 8.96 -5.70
N PHE A 50 -0.30 7.83 -5.72
CA PHE A 50 -1.75 7.79 -5.59
C PHE A 50 -2.20 8.30 -4.22
N GLU A 51 -1.49 7.97 -3.16
CA GLU A 51 -1.83 8.41 -1.81
C GLU A 51 -1.65 9.91 -1.61
N ILE A 52 -0.50 10.45 -2.04
CA ILE A 52 -0.22 11.88 -1.98
C ILE A 52 -1.29 12.66 -2.75
N ILE A 53 -1.55 12.28 -4.00
CA ILE A 53 -2.55 12.95 -4.84
C ILE A 53 -3.92 12.88 -4.15
N SER A 54 -4.37 11.68 -3.78
CA SER A 54 -5.70 11.49 -3.22
C SER A 54 -5.90 12.27 -1.91
N ILE A 55 -4.94 12.24 -0.98
CA ILE A 55 -5.05 12.92 0.30
C ILE A 55 -4.94 14.45 0.13
N LEU A 56 -4.07 14.95 -0.75
CA LEU A 56 -3.95 16.39 -1.01
C LEU A 56 -5.21 16.99 -1.66
N PHE A 57 -5.84 16.27 -2.59
CA PHE A 57 -7.02 16.75 -3.31
C PHE A 57 -8.33 16.47 -2.55
N LEU A 58 -8.45 15.32 -1.88
CA LEU A 58 -9.68 14.91 -1.20
C LEU A 58 -9.66 15.21 0.30
N GLY A 59 -8.52 15.16 0.99
CA GLY A 59 -8.42 15.25 2.46
C GLY A 59 -8.87 16.58 3.09
N LYS A 60 -9.37 17.54 2.30
CA LYS A 60 -9.86 18.86 2.72
C LYS A 60 -8.82 19.64 3.55
N LEU A 61 -7.55 19.51 3.19
CA LEU A 61 -6.47 20.25 3.80
C LEU A 61 -6.63 21.76 3.55
N VAL A 62 -6.11 22.57 4.46
CA VAL A 62 -6.05 24.03 4.29
C VAL A 62 -5.31 24.36 2.98
N LYS A 63 -5.83 25.33 2.22
CA LYS A 63 -5.27 25.76 0.93
C LYS A 63 -4.00 26.61 1.12
N ASN A 64 -2.97 26.03 1.72
CA ASN A 64 -1.65 26.63 1.90
C ASN A 64 -0.59 25.69 1.31
N TYR A 65 0.34 26.23 0.52
CA TYR A 65 1.39 25.46 -0.12
C TYR A 65 2.28 24.72 0.89
N SER A 66 2.71 25.40 1.98
CA SER A 66 3.55 24.79 3.01
C SER A 66 2.88 23.59 3.67
N ILE A 67 1.56 23.65 3.90
CA ILE A 67 0.79 22.54 4.46
C ILE A 67 0.73 21.36 3.48
N LYS A 68 0.61 21.61 2.17
CA LYS A 68 0.63 20.55 1.16
C LYS A 68 1.98 19.85 1.11
N VAL A 69 3.08 20.60 1.22
CA VAL A 69 4.44 20.03 1.28
C VAL A 69 4.61 19.18 2.54
N ILE A 70 4.21 19.70 3.71
CA ILE A 70 4.24 18.96 4.98
C ILE A 70 3.40 17.68 4.88
N ALA A 71 2.21 17.76 4.28
CA ALA A 71 1.35 16.59 4.08
C ALA A 71 1.99 15.55 3.17
N ALA A 72 2.59 15.94 2.05
CA ALA A 72 3.31 15.02 1.18
C ALA A 72 4.46 14.32 1.94
N LEU A 73 5.26 15.06 2.72
CA LEU A 73 6.34 14.50 3.53
C LEU A 73 5.83 13.50 4.59
N ILE A 74 4.74 13.83 5.29
CA ILE A 74 4.11 12.94 6.28
C ILE A 74 3.62 11.65 5.62
N ILE A 75 2.96 11.74 4.47
CA ILE A 75 2.45 10.58 3.73
C ILE A 75 3.62 9.70 3.27
N THR A 76 4.69 10.30 2.75
CA THR A 76 5.90 9.56 2.37
C THR A 76 6.54 8.85 3.55
N LEU A 77 6.68 9.53 4.70
CA LEU A 77 7.22 8.91 5.90
C LEU A 77 6.34 7.77 6.41
N ALA A 78 5.01 7.96 6.42
CA ALA A 78 4.07 6.93 6.82
C ALA A 78 4.18 5.68 5.93
N ASN A 79 4.25 5.87 4.61
CA ASN A 79 4.47 4.79 3.65
C ASN A 79 5.80 4.08 3.91
N ILE A 80 6.91 4.81 4.06
CA ILE A 80 8.22 4.18 4.34
C ILE A 80 8.15 3.30 5.59
N VAL A 81 7.57 3.81 6.68
CA VAL A 81 7.43 3.05 7.93
C VAL A 81 6.56 1.82 7.73
N SER A 82 5.43 1.97 7.04
CA SER A 82 4.50 0.89 6.70
C SER A 82 5.13 -0.20 5.84
N PHE A 83 5.89 0.19 4.82
CA PHE A 83 6.62 -0.72 3.94
C PHE A 83 7.73 -1.47 4.69
N LEU A 84 8.42 -0.82 5.64
CA LEU A 84 9.52 -1.40 6.42
C LEU A 84 9.04 -2.33 7.53
N PHE A 85 7.92 -2.00 8.18
CA PHE A 85 7.44 -2.71 9.36
C PHE A 85 7.33 -4.23 9.18
N PRO A 86 6.71 -4.78 8.12
CA PRO A 86 6.65 -6.24 7.94
C PRO A 86 8.04 -6.89 7.83
N TYR A 87 9.05 -6.19 7.27
CA TYR A 87 10.42 -6.72 7.21
C TYR A 87 11.10 -6.72 8.58
N ILE A 88 10.76 -5.80 9.48
CA ILE A 88 11.25 -5.82 10.85
C ILE A 88 10.75 -7.08 11.57
N PHE A 89 9.46 -7.39 11.48
CA PHE A 89 8.89 -8.62 12.07
C PHE A 89 9.56 -9.86 11.50
N ARG A 90 9.72 -9.91 10.19
CA ARG A 90 10.38 -11.03 9.53
C ARG A 90 11.85 -11.18 9.91
N ALA A 91 12.58 -10.08 10.07
CA ALA A 91 13.97 -10.12 10.53
C ALA A 91 14.09 -10.64 11.97
N ILE A 92 13.12 -10.34 12.85
CA ILE A 92 13.05 -10.90 14.20
C ILE A 92 12.82 -12.42 14.13
N GLU A 93 11.94 -12.90 13.25
CA GLU A 93 11.71 -14.34 13.05
C GLU A 93 12.98 -15.04 12.54
N PHE A 94 13.70 -14.43 11.61
CA PHE A 94 14.94 -14.98 11.09
C PHE A 94 16.13 -14.87 12.04
N GLN A 95 16.06 -14.05 13.09
CA GLN A 95 17.15 -13.91 14.05
C GLN A 95 17.57 -15.24 14.68
N ALA A 96 16.64 -16.18 14.86
CA ALA A 96 16.91 -17.48 15.45
C ALA A 96 17.69 -18.43 14.51
N VAL A 97 17.63 -18.21 13.20
CA VAL A 97 18.21 -19.09 12.18
C VAL A 97 19.33 -18.42 11.38
N SER A 98 19.37 -17.10 11.36
CA SER A 98 20.41 -16.29 10.75
C SER A 98 21.52 -16.03 11.77
N GLY A 99 22.78 -16.04 11.34
CA GLY A 99 23.96 -15.86 12.18
C GLY A 99 24.17 -14.46 12.78
N GLY A 100 23.09 -13.74 13.11
CA GLY A 100 23.09 -12.38 13.67
C GLY A 100 22.10 -11.44 12.98
N TRP A 101 21.89 -10.25 13.56
CA TRP A 101 20.89 -9.28 13.09
C TRP A 101 21.11 -8.80 11.65
N ALA A 102 22.36 -8.55 11.26
CA ALA A 102 22.68 -8.11 9.89
C ALA A 102 22.31 -9.18 8.84
N TYR A 103 22.58 -10.45 9.14
CA TYR A 103 22.20 -11.58 8.28
C TYR A 103 20.69 -11.79 8.29
N ALA A 104 20.03 -11.70 9.45
CA ALA A 104 18.58 -11.81 9.56
C ALA A 104 17.84 -10.74 8.75
N TRP A 105 18.35 -9.50 8.74
CA TRP A 105 17.83 -8.43 7.90
C TRP A 105 18.01 -8.73 6.41
N TYR A 106 19.21 -9.15 6.01
CA TYR A 106 19.47 -9.57 4.64
C TYR A 106 18.53 -10.70 4.22
N ASP A 107 18.39 -11.74 5.05
CA ASP A 107 17.53 -12.90 4.81
C ASP A 107 16.05 -12.52 4.75
N ALA A 108 15.59 -11.59 5.59
CA ALA A 108 14.23 -11.05 5.55
C ALA A 108 13.88 -10.38 4.21
N PHE A 109 14.86 -9.71 3.59
CA PHE A 109 14.73 -9.15 2.24
C PHE A 109 14.99 -10.19 1.14
N ALA A 110 15.86 -11.18 1.40
CA ALA A 110 16.31 -12.18 0.42
C ALA A 110 15.30 -13.33 0.24
N ALA A 111 14.60 -13.76 1.28
CA ALA A 111 13.70 -14.92 1.32
C ALA A 111 12.36 -14.73 0.55
N GLY A 112 12.37 -13.93 -0.50
CA GLY A 112 11.20 -13.58 -1.30
C GLY A 112 10.44 -12.38 -0.75
N PRO A 113 9.63 -11.71 -1.58
CA PRO A 113 8.85 -10.58 -1.14
C PRO A 113 7.83 -11.05 -0.10
N TYR A 114 7.91 -10.50 1.11
CA TYR A 114 6.84 -10.62 2.11
C TYR A 114 5.60 -9.80 1.70
N TYR A 115 5.70 -9.04 0.59
CA TYR A 115 4.59 -8.60 -0.23
C TYR A 115 3.95 -9.81 -0.90
N ILE A 116 3.17 -10.54 -0.12
CA ILE A 116 1.99 -11.14 -0.72
C ILE A 116 0.89 -10.14 -0.39
N VAL A 117 0.27 -9.56 -1.41
CA VAL A 117 -0.83 -8.61 -1.23
C VAL A 117 -2.05 -9.39 -0.71
N LEU A 118 -1.99 -9.74 0.57
CA LEU A 118 -3.04 -10.38 1.34
C LEU A 118 -3.68 -9.36 2.27
N THR A 119 -4.85 -9.72 2.78
CA THR A 119 -5.55 -9.00 3.85
C THR A 119 -4.65 -8.63 5.03
N GLY A 120 -3.63 -9.45 5.34
CA GLY A 120 -2.65 -9.17 6.39
C GLY A 120 -1.80 -7.93 6.12
N TYR A 121 -1.35 -7.72 4.87
CA TYR A 121 -0.61 -6.52 4.50
C TYR A 121 -1.49 -5.28 4.59
N LEU A 122 -2.71 -5.32 4.06
CA LEU A 122 -3.69 -4.22 4.20
C LEU A 122 -3.97 -3.87 5.66
N PHE A 123 -4.12 -4.88 6.53
CA PHE A 123 -4.37 -4.64 7.94
C PHE A 123 -3.17 -3.93 8.60
N LEU A 124 -1.96 -4.37 8.27
CA LEU A 124 -0.72 -3.79 8.78
C LEU A 124 -0.54 -2.33 8.33
N THR A 125 -0.75 -2.05 7.03
CA THR A 125 -0.66 -0.69 6.49
C THR A 125 -1.69 0.21 7.15
N LEU A 126 -2.95 -0.24 7.29
CA LEU A 126 -3.97 0.51 7.99
C LEU A 126 -3.61 0.76 9.47
N CYS A 127 -2.99 -0.19 10.17
CA CYS A 127 -2.59 -0.02 11.57
C CYS A 127 -1.43 0.98 11.74
N ILE A 128 -0.66 1.25 10.70
CA ILE A 128 0.53 2.11 10.76
C ILE A 128 0.27 3.46 10.10
N GLU A 129 -0.12 3.45 8.83
CA GLU A 129 -0.28 4.67 8.03
C GLU A 129 -1.44 5.52 8.52
N VAL A 130 -2.59 4.89 8.81
CA VAL A 130 -3.78 5.63 9.20
C VAL A 130 -3.54 6.42 10.49
N PRO A 131 -3.00 5.85 11.59
CA PRO A 131 -2.66 6.63 12.77
C PRO A 131 -1.65 7.74 12.48
N ILE A 132 -0.54 7.46 11.79
CA ILE A 132 0.51 8.45 11.52
C ILE A 132 -0.07 9.64 10.75
N ILE A 133 -0.72 9.38 9.61
CA ILE A 133 -1.27 10.42 8.75
C ILE A 133 -2.40 11.17 9.48
N TYR A 134 -3.32 10.46 10.14
CA TYR A 134 -4.43 11.09 10.83
C TYR A 134 -3.95 11.99 11.97
N PHE A 135 -3.10 11.50 12.86
CA PHE A 135 -2.67 12.27 14.03
C PHE A 135 -1.86 13.51 13.64
N LEU A 136 -1.02 13.41 12.60
CA LEU A 136 -0.18 14.52 12.14
C LEU A 136 -0.94 15.51 11.23
N LEU A 137 -1.96 15.07 10.49
CA LEU A 137 -2.71 15.95 9.56
C LEU A 137 -4.09 16.42 10.05
N LYS A 138 -4.66 15.85 11.11
CA LYS A 138 -6.03 16.22 11.59
C LYS A 138 -6.20 17.70 11.92
N ASN A 139 -5.14 18.40 12.32
CA ASN A 139 -5.18 19.82 12.67
C ASN A 139 -5.13 20.73 11.43
N TYR A 140 -4.69 20.19 10.29
CA TYR A 140 -4.59 20.90 9.02
C TYR A 140 -5.76 20.59 8.06
N SER A 141 -6.69 19.71 8.46
CA SER A 141 -7.90 19.40 7.69
C SER A 141 -9.12 20.13 8.25
N LYS A 142 -9.97 20.63 7.35
CA LYS A 142 -11.27 21.23 7.70
C LYS A 142 -12.25 20.23 8.29
N SER A 143 -12.04 18.92 8.09
CA SER A 143 -12.93 17.88 8.60
C SER A 143 -12.14 16.62 8.96
N ARG A 144 -11.91 16.42 10.26
CA ARG A 144 -11.15 15.29 10.81
C ARG A 144 -11.75 13.93 10.42
N ARG A 145 -13.07 13.77 10.53
CA ARG A 145 -13.77 12.53 10.15
C ARG A 145 -13.64 12.23 8.64
N PHE A 146 -13.69 13.28 7.81
CA PHE A 146 -13.53 13.13 6.37
C PHE A 146 -12.09 12.76 6.00
N LEU A 147 -11.10 13.40 6.62
CA LEU A 147 -9.69 13.04 6.44
C LEU A 147 -9.46 11.57 6.77
N LEU A 148 -9.93 11.10 7.93
CA LEU A 148 -9.80 9.70 8.32
C LEU A 148 -10.41 8.75 7.27
N GLY A 149 -11.63 9.04 6.82
CA GLY A 149 -12.28 8.25 5.78
C GLY A 149 -11.53 8.24 4.45
N VAL A 150 -10.93 9.37 4.05
CA VAL A 150 -10.08 9.45 2.85
C VAL A 150 -8.83 8.59 3.01
N VAL A 151 -8.09 8.72 4.12
CA VAL A 151 -6.85 7.97 4.35
C VAL A 151 -7.12 6.46 4.30
N ILE A 152 -8.15 5.98 5.03
CA ILE A 152 -8.54 4.56 5.02
C ILE A 152 -8.92 4.11 3.60
N SER A 153 -9.78 4.87 2.91
CA SER A 153 -10.26 4.48 1.57
C SER A 153 -9.12 4.44 0.56
N VAL A 154 -8.16 5.35 0.67
CA VAL A 154 -7.01 5.44 -0.23
C VAL A 154 -6.07 4.27 -0.04
N ASN A 155 -5.69 3.94 1.21
CA ASN A 155 -4.88 2.76 1.54
C ASN A 155 -5.53 1.45 1.06
N VAL A 156 -6.86 1.31 1.20
CA VAL A 156 -7.59 0.15 0.69
C VAL A 156 -7.51 0.10 -0.84
N MET A 157 -7.75 1.23 -1.52
CA MET A 157 -7.72 1.30 -2.99
C MET A 157 -6.31 1.02 -3.54
N THR A 158 -5.26 1.59 -2.97
CA THR A 158 -3.88 1.33 -3.40
C THR A 158 -3.51 -0.12 -3.22
N THR A 159 -3.87 -0.72 -2.08
CA THR A 159 -3.62 -2.15 -1.85
C THR A 159 -4.35 -3.03 -2.87
N LEU A 160 -5.60 -2.72 -3.20
CA LEU A 160 -6.35 -3.42 -4.25
C LEU A 160 -5.71 -3.26 -5.63
N ILE A 161 -5.26 -2.05 -5.98
CA ILE A 161 -4.56 -1.80 -7.26
C ILE A 161 -3.29 -2.65 -7.34
N VAL A 162 -2.46 -2.65 -6.29
CA VAL A 162 -1.23 -3.46 -6.26
C VAL A 162 -1.55 -4.95 -6.34
N ALA A 163 -2.60 -5.43 -5.64
CA ALA A 163 -3.05 -6.81 -5.74
C ALA A 163 -3.43 -7.20 -7.17
N ILE A 164 -4.19 -6.34 -7.86
CA ILE A 164 -4.64 -6.59 -9.22
C ILE A 164 -3.45 -6.54 -10.19
N MET A 165 -2.55 -5.57 -10.04
CA MET A 165 -1.34 -5.48 -10.85
C MET A 165 -0.45 -6.71 -10.69
N GLU A 166 -0.25 -7.18 -9.46
CA GLU A 166 0.48 -8.42 -9.16
C GLU A 166 -0.15 -9.61 -9.88
N ARG A 167 -1.49 -9.72 -9.87
CA ARG A 167 -2.24 -10.81 -10.52
C ARG A 167 -2.24 -10.76 -12.06
N ILE A 168 -2.15 -9.58 -12.65
CA ILE A 168 -2.09 -9.41 -14.11
C ILE A 168 -0.67 -9.67 -14.62
N MET A 169 0.35 -9.18 -13.91
CA MET A 169 1.73 -9.15 -14.42
C MET A 169 2.51 -10.42 -14.12
N PHE A 170 2.20 -11.13 -13.04
CA PHE A 170 2.88 -12.37 -12.69
C PHE A 170 1.91 -13.54 -12.83
N TYR A 171 2.18 -14.37 -13.84
CA TYR A 171 1.49 -15.63 -14.03
C TYR A 171 1.94 -16.62 -12.95
N GLY A 172 1.14 -16.76 -11.90
CA GLY A 172 1.07 -18.01 -11.16
C GLY A 172 0.14 -18.95 -11.94
N HIS A 173 0.66 -20.04 -12.49
CA HIS A 173 -0.22 -21.16 -12.84
C HIS A 173 -0.65 -21.85 -11.55
N TRP A 174 -1.88 -22.32 -11.59
CA TRP A 174 -2.50 -23.13 -10.56
C TRP A 174 -2.31 -24.62 -10.83
#